data_AF-A0A661T491-F1
#
_entry.id   AF-A0A661T491-F1
#
_cell.length_a   1.000
_cell.length_b   1.000
_cell.length_c   1.000
_cell.angle_alpha   90.00
_cell.angle_beta   90.00
_cell.angle_gamma   90.00
#
_symmetry.space_group_name_H-M   'P 1'
#
loop_
_entity.id
_entity.type
_entity.pdbx_description
1 polymer ?
#
loop_
_entity_poly.entity_id
_entity_poly.type
_entity_poly.pdbx_seq_one_letter_code
_entity_poly.pdbx_strand_id
1 'polypeptide(L)'
;VDEGAGLIEATLEGAKLRLRPIVMTSLAFGFGVLPLAIADGAGSGAENAIGTGVLGGMITSTFLVALFAPLFYVMIYRALGKRKNA
;
A
#
# COMPACT_ATOMS: atom_id res chain seq x y z
N VAL A 1 -3.14 -17.78 -10.47
CA VAL A 1 -3.50 -19.10 -9.90
C VAL A 1 -4.53 -19.81 -10.77
N ASP A 2 -5.49 -19.08 -11.35
CA ASP A 2 -6.44 -19.65 -12.32
C ASP A 2 -5.79 -20.10 -13.65
N GLU A 3 -4.61 -19.58 -14.00
CA GLU A 3 -3.84 -19.98 -15.19
C GLU A 3 -2.83 -21.13 -14.93
N GLY A 4 -2.95 -21.85 -13.80
CA GLY A 4 -2.09 -23.00 -13.50
C GLY A 4 -0.69 -22.69 -12.95
N ALA A 5 -0.32 -21.40 -12.84
CA ALA A 5 0.93 -20.98 -12.20
C ALA A 5 0.92 -21.26 -10.69
N GLY A 6 2.08 -21.66 -10.15
CA GLY A 6 2.26 -21.92 -8.72
C GLY A 6 1.89 -20.71 -7.86
N LEU A 7 1.25 -20.92 -6.71
CA LEU A 7 0.72 -19.86 -5.85
C LEU A 7 1.73 -18.73 -5.56
N ILE A 8 2.99 -19.11 -5.29
CA ILE A 8 4.06 -18.15 -4.98
C ILE A 8 4.44 -17.34 -6.22
N GLU A 9 4.57 -17.99 -7.37
CA GLU A 9 4.96 -17.38 -8.64
C GLU A 9 3.92 -16.37 -9.13
N ALA A 10 2.64 -16.77 -9.11
CA ALA A 10 1.52 -15.89 -9.45
C ALA A 10 1.41 -14.69 -8.49
N THR A 11 1.68 -14.89 -7.19
CA THR A 11 1.66 -13.79 -6.23
C THR A 11 2.82 -12.83 -6.45
N LEU A 12 4.01 -13.34 -6.77
CA LEU A 12 5.19 -12.52 -7.03
C LEU A 12 5.03 -11.67 -8.29
N GLU A 13 4.46 -12.23 -9.34
CA GLU A 13 4.16 -11.53 -10.59
C GLU A 13 3.10 -10.43 -10.37
N GLY A 14 2.03 -10.75 -9.64
CA GLY A 14 1.02 -9.77 -9.23
C GLY A 14 1.61 -8.63 -8.36
N ALA A 15 2.54 -8.94 -7.46
CA ALA A 15 3.22 -7.94 -6.65
C ALA A 15 4.10 -7.00 -7.51
N LYS A 16 4.83 -7.53 -8.49
CA LYS A 16 5.65 -6.74 -9.43
C LYS A 16 4.83 -5.78 -10.26
N LEU A 17 3.67 -6.21 -10.76
CA LEU A 17 2.78 -5.36 -11.56
C LEU A 17 2.21 -4.18 -10.75
N ARG A 18 2.04 -4.34 -9.44
CA ARG A 18 1.45 -3.32 -8.55
C ARG A 18 2.47 -2.36 -7.97
N LEU A 19 3.75 -2.71 -7.91
CA LEU A 19 4.81 -1.86 -7.37
C LEU A 19 4.84 -0.47 -8.03
N ARG A 20 4.72 -0.41 -9.36
CA ARG A 20 4.68 0.85 -10.12
C ARG A 20 3.47 1.73 -9.74
N PRO A 21 2.22 1.23 -9.82
CA PRO A 21 1.04 1.96 -9.35
C PRO A 21 1.09 2.40 -7.89
N ILE A 22 1.56 1.54 -6.96
CA ILE A 22 1.64 1.87 -5.52
C ILE A 22 2.60 3.04 -5.29
N VAL A 23 3.77 3.00 -5.92
CA VAL A 23 4.74 4.09 -5.80
C VAL A 23 4.18 5.37 -6.42
N MET A 24 3.54 5.30 -7.60
CA MET A 24 2.93 6.46 -8.25
C MET A 24 1.91 7.17 -7.35
N THR A 25 0.97 6.43 -6.75
CA THR A 25 -0.09 7.05 -5.92
C THR A 25 0.47 7.60 -4.62
N SER A 26 1.40 6.89 -3.99
CA SER A 26 2.04 7.35 -2.76
C SER A 26 2.83 8.65 -2.97
N LEU A 27 3.54 8.78 -4.09
CA LEU A 27 4.26 10.01 -4.44
C LEU A 27 3.31 11.14 -4.82
N ALA A 28 2.31 10.88 -5.65
CA ALA A 28 1.34 11.91 -6.07
C ALA A 28 0.60 12.50 -4.86
N PHE A 29 0.14 11.65 -3.95
CA PHE A 29 -0.54 12.09 -2.74
C PHE A 29 0.44 12.75 -1.76
N GLY A 30 1.62 12.18 -1.54
CA GLY A 30 2.67 12.77 -0.68
C GLY A 30 3.06 14.18 -1.11
N PHE A 31 3.30 14.41 -2.41
CA PHE A 31 3.57 15.75 -2.93
C PHE A 31 2.33 16.65 -2.90
N GLY A 32 1.12 16.11 -3.02
CA GLY A 32 -0.12 16.86 -2.91
C GLY A 32 -0.41 17.38 -1.49
N VAL A 33 -0.01 16.64 -0.46
CA VAL A 33 -0.15 17.06 0.95
C VAL A 33 1.07 17.80 1.50
N LEU A 34 2.18 17.82 0.76
CA LEU A 34 3.40 18.52 1.15
C LEU A 34 3.16 20.02 1.47
N PRO A 35 2.39 20.80 0.66
CA PRO A 35 2.12 22.20 0.96
C PRO A 35 1.32 22.39 2.25
N LEU A 36 0.42 21.46 2.57
CA LEU A 36 -0.38 21.49 3.81
C LEU A 36 0.49 21.25 5.05
N ALA A 37 1.62 20.55 4.92
CA ALA A 37 2.54 20.27 6.01
C ALA A 37 3.55 21.40 6.29
N ILE A 38 3.70 22.34 5.33
CA ILE A 38 4.59 23.51 5.42
C ILE A 38 3.80 24.83 5.32
N ALA A 39 2.48 24.78 5.51
CA ALA A 39 1.63 25.95 5.39
C ALA A 39 1.92 26.90 6.57
N ASP A 40 2.08 28.19 6.27
CA ASP A 40 2.26 29.26 7.25
C ASP A 40 1.20 30.34 6.99
N GLY A 41 0.33 30.60 7.97
CA GLY A 41 -0.82 31.50 7.82
C GLY A 41 -1.93 31.24 8.83
N ALA A 42 -3.07 31.92 8.65
CA ALA A 42 -4.25 31.69 9.48
C ALA A 42 -4.81 30.28 9.24
N GLY A 43 -4.85 29.45 10.28
CA GLY A 43 -5.28 28.05 10.17
C GLY A 43 -4.15 27.04 9.91
N SER A 44 -2.90 27.50 9.81
CA SER A 44 -1.72 26.63 9.57
C SER A 44 -1.56 25.53 10.61
N GLY A 45 -1.96 25.77 11.86
CA GLY A 45 -1.91 24.75 12.90
C GLY A 45 -2.74 23.51 12.57
N ALA A 46 -3.91 23.69 11.95
CA ALA A 46 -4.78 22.58 11.55
C ALA A 46 -4.26 21.90 10.27
N GLU A 47 -3.79 22.69 9.30
CA GLU A 47 -3.22 22.17 8.04
C GLU A 47 -1.96 21.37 8.30
N ASN A 48 -1.02 21.90 9.10
CA ASN A 48 0.23 21.22 9.43
C ASN A 48 -0.02 19.95 10.25
N ALA A 49 -1.01 19.96 11.16
CA ALA A 49 -1.37 18.76 11.92
C ALA A 49 -1.88 17.63 11.01
N ILE A 50 -2.77 17.95 10.06
CA ILE A 50 -3.28 16.97 9.10
C ILE A 50 -2.17 16.56 8.12
N GLY A 51 -1.46 17.52 7.54
CA GLY A 51 -0.39 17.29 6.57
C GLY A 51 0.72 16.40 7.12
N THR A 52 1.18 16.66 8.34
CA THR A 52 2.22 15.84 8.99
C THR A 52 1.72 14.43 9.30
N GLY A 53 0.50 14.29 9.83
CA GLY A 53 -0.08 12.98 10.14
C GLY A 53 -0.30 12.13 8.89
N VAL A 54 -0.78 12.75 7.82
CA VAL A 54 -1.06 12.09 6.55
C VAL A 54 0.22 11.74 5.79
N LEU A 55 1.25 12.61 5.79
CA LEU A 55 2.57 12.31 5.21
C LEU A 55 3.23 11.11 5.89
N GLY A 56 3.26 11.11 7.23
CA GLY A 56 3.80 9.98 7.99
C GLY A 56 3.04 8.69 7.70
N GLY A 57 1.70 8.75 7.72
CA GLY A 57 0.84 7.62 7.41
C GLY A 57 1.03 7.08 5.98
N MET A 58 1.24 7.95 4.99
CA MET A 58 1.48 7.56 3.61
C MET A 58 2.79 6.77 3.47
N ILE A 59 3.88 7.26 4.08
CA ILE A 59 5.17 6.58 4.05
C ILE A 59 5.04 5.20 4.69
N THR A 60 4.55 5.14 5.93
CA THR A 60 4.37 3.88 6.66
C THR A 60 3.46 2.92 5.90
N SER A 61 2.33 3.38 5.38
CA SER A 61 1.37 2.57 4.61
C SER A 61 2.00 2.00 3.34
N THR A 62 2.80 2.79 2.62
CA THR A 62 3.45 2.33 1.38
C THR A 62 4.36 1.14 1.64
N PHE A 63 5.18 1.19 2.70
CA PHE A 63 6.04 0.07 3.09
C PHE A 63 5.26 -1.13 3.61
N LEU A 64 4.28 -0.91 4.49
CA LEU A 64 3.47 -1.99 5.04
C LEU A 64 2.68 -2.70 3.93
N VAL A 65 1.99 -1.97 3.06
CA VAL A 65 1.19 -2.57 1.99
C VAL A 65 2.07 -3.31 0.99
N ALA A 66 3.21 -2.74 0.58
CA ALA A 66 4.10 -3.39 -0.39
C ALA A 66 4.61 -4.75 0.10
N LEU A 67 4.92 -4.87 1.40
CA LEU A 67 5.44 -6.11 1.99
C LEU A 67 4.32 -7.07 2.44
N PHE A 68 3.31 -6.55 3.12
CA PHE A 68 2.29 -7.38 3.76
C PHE A 68 1.16 -7.78 2.81
N ALA A 69 0.84 -7.01 1.77
CA ALA A 69 -0.22 -7.40 0.82
C ALA A 69 0.03 -8.77 0.15
N PRO A 70 1.22 -9.06 -0.44
CA PRO A 70 1.48 -10.39 -1.01
C PRO A 70 1.57 -11.46 0.08
N LEU A 71 2.08 -11.12 1.26
CA LEU A 71 2.24 -12.04 2.39
C LEU A 71 0.89 -12.51 2.95
N PHE A 72 -0.04 -11.57 3.17
CA PHE A 72 -1.41 -11.87 3.56
C PHE A 72 -2.17 -12.62 2.46
N TYR A 73 -1.95 -12.30 1.19
CA TYR A 73 -2.58 -13.05 0.10
C TYR A 73 -2.17 -14.53 0.13
N VAL A 74 -0.88 -14.85 0.24
CA VAL A 74 -0.41 -16.25 0.35
C VAL A 74 -0.93 -16.91 1.62
N MET A 75 -0.91 -16.21 2.75
CA MET A 75 -1.38 -16.74 4.04
C MET A 75 -2.87 -17.11 3.99
N ILE A 76 -3.71 -16.18 3.53
CA ILE A 76 -5.15 -16.36 3.40
C ILE A 76 -5.45 -17.46 2.39
N TYR A 77 -4.76 -17.46 1.24
CA TYR A 77 -4.95 -18.50 0.22
C TYR A 77 -4.58 -19.90 0.74
N ARG A 78 -3.48 -20.04 1.49
CA ARG A 78 -3.11 -21.33 2.11
C ARG A 78 -4.07 -21.75 3.22
N ALA A 79 -4.60 -20.80 3.99
CA ALA A 79 -5.53 -21.07 5.09
C ALA A 79 -6.94 -21.45 4.61
N LEU A 80 -7.49 -20.72 3.64
CA LEU A 80 -8.86 -20.91 3.13
C LEU A 80 -8.93 -21.84 1.91
N GLY A 81 -7.90 -21.87 1.07
CA GLY A 81 -7.84 -22.71 -0.14
C GLY A 81 -7.76 -24.21 0.12
N LYS A 82 -7.45 -24.62 1.35
CA LYS A 82 -7.45 -26.04 1.78
C LYS A 82 -8.85 -26.66 1.87
N ARG A 83 -9.94 -25.91 1.69
CA ARG A 83 -11.32 -26.40 1.87
C ARG A 83 -12.02 -26.90 0.60
N LYS A 84 -11.34 -26.98 -0.55
CA LYS A 84 -11.96 -27.42 -1.82
C LYS A 84 -11.63 -28.87 -2.24
N ASN A 85 -11.15 -29.71 -1.32
CA ASN A 85 -10.93 -31.15 -1.55
C ASN A 85 -11.32 -31.97 -0.29
N ALA A 86 -12.59 -31.94 0.07
CA ALA A 86 -13.22 -32.96 0.92
C ALA A 86 -14.56 -33.33 0.30
#